data_AF-A0A7C7L745-F1
#
_entry.id   AF-A0A7C7L745-F1
#
_cell.length_a   1.000
_cell.length_b   1.000
_cell.length_c   1.000
_cell.angle_alpha   90.00
_cell.angle_beta   90.00
_cell.angle_gamma   90.00
#
_symmetry.space_group_name_H-M   'P 1'
#
loop_
_entity.id
_entity.type
_entity.pdbx_description
1 polymer ?
#
loop_
_entity_poly.entity_id
_entity_poly.type
_entity_poly.pdbx_seq_one_letter_code
_entity_poly.pdbx_strand_id
1 'polypeptide(L)'
;KMALEAKNLTGAENLCMAGGVALNCVANGKLLESGIFKNIYIQPAAGDAGGALGAALGVHYMYFDESRKSDEVNDSMQGAYLGPDYSDKEIELMCRKVKAIYRRVDEFDELSSEIAEKISEGNVVGWFQGRMEFGPRALGNRSILGDARNPEMQKKLNLKIKYREGFRPFAPSVLSEETNDYFDLTTNSPYMLLVSPLKKERRIKLPENYYDLPLWDRLYLQRSDVQSITHLDFSARIQTVHKETNPRYWELISAFKQKTGYGLVVNTSFNVRGEPIVCTPYDAYRCFMSTEMDYLVINNFVFCKTDQTDWENRKKWRVSFKMD
;
A
#
# COMPACT_ATOMS: atom_id res chain seq x y z
N LYS A 1 -11.99 22.63 13.07
CA LYS A 1 -12.87 22.95 14.24
C LYS A 1 -12.54 22.05 15.42
N MET A 2 -12.83 20.73 15.38
CA MET A 2 -12.50 19.81 16.50
C MET A 2 -11.01 19.84 16.91
N ALA A 3 -10.09 19.80 15.94
CA ALA A 3 -8.66 19.82 16.22
C ALA A 3 -8.19 21.13 16.89
N LEU A 4 -8.77 22.27 16.47
CA LEU A 4 -8.48 23.57 17.08
C LEU A 4 -9.04 23.65 18.51
N GLU A 5 -10.25 23.13 18.72
CA GLU A 5 -10.84 23.07 20.06
C GLU A 5 -10.01 22.20 21.00
N ALA A 6 -9.54 21.04 20.54
CA ALA A 6 -8.63 20.19 21.30
C ALA A 6 -7.32 20.92 21.65
N LYS A 7 -6.74 21.69 20.72
CA LYS A 7 -5.55 22.51 20.96
C LYS A 7 -5.82 23.60 22.01
N ASN A 8 -6.97 24.27 21.94
CA ASN A 8 -7.36 25.32 22.89
C ASN A 8 -7.58 24.75 24.30
N LEU A 9 -8.24 23.61 24.43
CA LEU A 9 -8.56 22.98 25.72
C LEU A 9 -7.33 22.38 26.41
N THR A 10 -6.39 21.83 25.65
CA THR A 10 -5.27 21.05 26.21
C THR A 10 -3.93 21.77 26.17
N GLY A 11 -3.75 22.74 25.26
CA GLY A 11 -2.46 23.36 24.96
C GLY A 11 -1.46 22.44 24.25
N ALA A 12 -1.76 21.14 24.10
CA ALA A 12 -0.81 20.11 23.68
C ALA A 12 -0.19 20.38 22.31
N GLU A 13 1.12 20.15 22.17
CA GLU A 13 1.83 20.32 20.89
C GLU A 13 1.57 19.17 19.92
N ASN A 14 1.16 18.01 20.41
CA ASN A 14 1.04 16.78 19.62
C ASN A 14 -0.40 16.28 19.64
N LEU A 15 -0.85 15.73 18.52
CA LEU A 15 -2.18 15.14 18.37
C LEU A 15 -2.09 13.64 18.08
N CYS A 16 -2.78 12.82 18.86
CA CYS A 16 -3.00 11.41 18.56
C CYS A 16 -4.44 11.20 18.09
N MET A 17 -4.62 10.50 16.97
CA MET A 17 -5.94 10.27 16.37
C MET A 17 -6.24 8.77 16.21
N ALA A 18 -7.46 8.40 16.59
CA ALA A 18 -8.07 7.10 16.37
C ALA A 18 -9.58 7.29 16.10
N GLY A 19 -10.33 6.20 15.95
CA GLY A 19 -11.72 6.19 15.47
C GLY A 19 -11.78 6.13 13.95
N GLY A 20 -12.85 5.54 13.39
CA GLY A 20 -12.96 5.29 11.95
C GLY A 20 -12.83 6.55 11.08
N VAL A 21 -13.18 7.73 11.60
CA VAL A 21 -13.01 9.03 10.92
C VAL A 21 -11.53 9.35 10.68
N ALA A 22 -10.62 8.92 11.56
CA ALA A 22 -9.18 9.15 11.42
C ALA A 22 -8.54 8.36 10.26
N LEU A 23 -9.26 7.42 9.64
CA LEU A 23 -8.82 6.76 8.40
C LEU A 23 -9.00 7.65 7.15
N ASN A 24 -9.62 8.83 7.30
CA ASN A 24 -9.76 9.82 6.23
C ASN A 24 -8.44 10.58 6.01
N CYS A 25 -7.63 10.03 5.11
CA CYS A 25 -6.32 10.59 4.77
C CYS A 25 -6.35 12.00 4.19
N VAL A 26 -7.46 12.43 3.56
CA VAL A 26 -7.61 13.79 3.04
C VAL A 26 -7.78 14.78 4.20
N ALA A 27 -8.60 14.42 5.19
CA ALA A 27 -8.74 15.23 6.41
C ALA A 27 -7.41 15.30 7.19
N ASN A 28 -6.69 14.18 7.27
CA ASN A 28 -5.39 14.12 7.93
C ASN A 28 -4.33 14.99 7.23
N GLY A 29 -4.28 14.97 5.89
CA GLY A 29 -3.39 15.82 5.11
C GLY A 29 -3.64 17.32 5.36
N LYS A 30 -4.91 17.75 5.30
CA LYS A 30 -5.28 19.14 5.63
C LYS A 30 -4.95 19.54 7.06
N LEU A 31 -5.05 18.60 8.00
CA LEU A 31 -4.71 18.86 9.39
C LEU A 31 -3.19 19.01 9.57
N LEU A 32 -2.40 18.19 8.89
CA LEU A 32 -0.95 18.31 8.86
C LEU A 32 -0.52 19.67 8.27
N GLU A 33 -1.07 20.04 7.11
CA GLU A 33 -0.79 21.32 6.43
C GLU A 33 -1.17 22.54 7.29
N SER A 34 -2.17 22.41 8.16
CA SER A 34 -2.64 23.51 9.01
C SER A 34 -1.61 23.97 10.05
N GLY A 35 -0.64 23.12 10.40
CA GLY A 35 0.38 23.42 11.42
C GLY A 35 -0.17 23.65 12.84
N ILE A 36 -1.44 23.31 13.12
CA ILE A 36 -2.05 23.48 14.45
C ILE A 36 -1.31 22.66 15.52
N PHE A 37 -0.80 21.49 15.13
CA PHE A 37 0.01 20.61 15.97
C PHE A 37 1.38 20.42 15.33
N LYS A 38 2.40 20.30 16.18
CA LYS A 38 3.79 20.02 15.81
C LYS A 38 3.93 18.62 15.24
N ASN A 39 3.30 17.64 15.88
CA ASN A 39 3.28 16.25 15.44
C ASN A 39 1.86 15.69 15.45
N ILE A 40 1.59 14.78 14.50
CA ILE A 40 0.32 14.07 14.40
C ILE A 40 0.63 12.58 14.29
N TYR A 41 0.09 11.79 15.21
CA TYR A 41 0.08 10.33 15.13
C TYR A 41 -1.33 9.84 14.80
N ILE A 42 -1.43 8.91 13.85
CA ILE A 42 -2.70 8.35 13.40
C ILE A 42 -2.58 6.84 13.46
N GLN A 43 -3.45 6.20 14.22
CA GLN A 43 -3.37 4.76 14.42
C GLN A 43 -3.72 4.03 13.09
N PRO A 44 -2.91 3.06 12.59
CA PRO A 44 -3.10 2.41 11.28
C PRO A 44 -4.41 1.63 11.11
N ALA A 45 -4.87 0.99 12.18
CA ALA A 45 -6.16 0.32 12.33
C ALA A 45 -7.15 1.18 13.15
N ALA A 46 -7.23 2.49 12.91
CA ALA A 46 -7.97 3.44 13.75
C ALA A 46 -9.47 3.16 13.93
N GLY A 47 -10.09 2.36 13.06
CA GLY A 47 -11.47 1.91 13.26
C GLY A 47 -11.61 0.91 14.41
N ASP A 48 -12.76 0.24 14.48
CA ASP A 48 -13.12 -0.65 15.60
C ASP A 48 -12.12 -1.82 15.79
N ALA A 49 -11.44 -2.24 14.73
CA ALA A 49 -10.38 -3.24 14.79
C ALA A 49 -9.27 -2.86 15.80
N GLY A 50 -8.91 -1.57 15.89
CA GLY A 50 -7.91 -1.07 16.83
C GLY A 50 -8.36 -1.09 18.29
N GLY A 51 -9.66 -1.27 18.56
CA GLY A 51 -10.21 -1.30 19.91
C GLY A 51 -9.64 -2.41 20.79
N ALA A 52 -9.37 -3.59 20.21
CA ALA A 52 -8.76 -4.70 20.95
C ALA A 52 -7.36 -4.36 21.46
N LEU A 53 -6.54 -3.71 20.62
CA LEU A 53 -5.22 -3.20 21.02
C LEU A 53 -5.37 -2.11 22.09
N GLY A 54 -6.27 -1.15 21.88
CA GLY A 54 -6.53 -0.07 22.83
C GLY A 54 -6.95 -0.59 24.22
N ALA A 55 -7.81 -1.60 24.28
CA ALA A 55 -8.24 -2.23 25.52
C ALA A 55 -7.08 -2.92 26.25
N ALA A 56 -6.27 -3.69 25.53
CA ALA A 56 -5.09 -4.35 26.10
C ALA A 56 -4.07 -3.34 26.66
N LEU A 57 -3.78 -2.27 25.90
CA LEU A 57 -2.89 -1.19 26.35
C LEU A 57 -3.48 -0.41 27.51
N GLY A 58 -4.80 -0.21 27.55
CA GLY A 58 -5.51 0.42 28.65
C GLY A 58 -5.34 -0.36 29.96
N VAL A 59 -5.56 -1.68 29.93
CA VAL A 59 -5.33 -2.54 31.10
C VAL A 59 -3.85 -2.50 31.51
N HIS A 60 -2.94 -2.69 30.56
CA HIS A 60 -1.51 -2.76 30.86
C HIS A 60 -0.97 -1.47 31.49
N TYR A 61 -1.28 -0.31 30.92
CA TYR A 61 -0.69 0.96 31.38
C TYR A 61 -1.53 1.71 32.41
N MET A 62 -2.86 1.50 32.46
CA MET A 62 -3.71 2.23 33.40
C MET A 62 -4.09 1.41 34.63
N TYR A 63 -4.22 0.08 34.50
CA TYR A 63 -4.58 -0.78 35.64
C TYR A 63 -3.35 -1.38 36.32
N PHE A 64 -2.37 -1.86 35.54
CA PHE A 64 -1.13 -2.41 36.10
C PHE A 64 -0.02 -1.36 36.32
N ASP A 65 -0.26 -0.10 35.94
CA ASP A 65 0.67 1.03 36.10
C ASP A 65 2.08 0.77 35.54
N GLU A 66 2.14 0.04 34.43
CA GLU A 66 3.39 -0.30 33.77
C GLU A 66 4.03 0.92 33.12
N SER A 67 5.37 0.97 33.11
CA SER A 67 6.09 2.09 32.51
C SER A 67 5.98 2.06 30.98
N ARG A 68 5.67 3.21 30.37
CA ARG A 68 5.72 3.35 28.90
C ARG A 68 7.16 3.49 28.45
N LYS A 69 7.56 2.68 27.46
CA LYS A 69 8.85 2.81 26.77
C LYS A 69 8.61 3.48 25.42
N SER A 70 9.34 4.56 25.17
CA SER A 70 9.26 5.35 23.94
C SER A 70 10.66 5.88 23.63
N ASP A 71 11.04 5.90 22.37
CA ASP A 71 12.22 6.64 21.90
C ASP A 71 11.87 8.11 21.58
N GLU A 72 10.60 8.50 21.78
CA GLU A 72 10.01 9.82 21.51
C GLU A 72 10.08 10.26 20.04
N VAL A 73 10.49 9.37 19.14
CA VAL A 73 10.69 9.66 17.72
C VAL A 73 9.82 8.77 16.85
N ASN A 74 9.77 7.47 17.14
CA ASN A 74 9.08 6.47 16.35
C ASN A 74 7.94 5.84 17.13
N ASP A 75 6.94 5.36 16.41
CA ASP A 75 5.91 4.54 17.02
C ASP A 75 6.37 3.07 17.14
N SER A 76 5.71 2.31 18.03
CA SER A 76 6.04 0.90 18.29
C SER A 76 5.19 -0.11 17.50
N MET A 77 4.45 0.31 16.46
CA MET A 77 3.60 -0.60 15.67
C MET A 77 4.41 -1.49 14.71
N GLN A 78 5.71 -1.23 14.55
CA GLN A 78 6.60 -2.03 13.69
C GLN A 78 6.05 -2.17 12.26
N GLY A 79 5.69 -1.05 11.63
CA GLY A 79 5.08 -1.05 10.28
C GLY A 79 3.69 -1.68 10.22
N ALA A 80 3.07 -1.94 11.38
CA ALA A 80 1.84 -2.69 11.57
C ALA A 80 1.90 -4.16 11.12
N TYR A 81 3.09 -4.76 10.98
CA TYR A 81 3.24 -6.18 10.58
C TYR A 81 2.98 -7.14 11.75
N LEU A 82 1.74 -7.15 12.25
CA LEU A 82 1.33 -7.87 13.47
C LEU A 82 0.53 -9.16 13.17
N GLY A 83 0.21 -9.41 11.91
CA GLY A 83 -0.50 -10.61 11.47
C GLY A 83 0.38 -11.87 11.35
N PRO A 84 -0.18 -12.95 10.78
CA PRO A 84 0.55 -14.20 10.59
C PRO A 84 1.63 -14.09 9.50
N ASP A 85 2.66 -14.90 9.65
CA ASP A 85 3.68 -15.23 8.65
C ASP A 85 3.57 -16.72 8.28
N TYR A 86 4.13 -17.11 7.15
CA TYR A 86 4.08 -18.48 6.64
C TYR A 86 5.47 -18.95 6.23
N SER A 87 5.81 -20.15 6.69
CA SER A 87 7.08 -20.81 6.36
C SER A 87 7.10 -21.33 4.92
N ASP A 88 8.31 -21.52 4.37
CA ASP A 88 8.52 -22.15 3.06
C ASP A 88 7.81 -23.50 2.96
N LYS A 89 7.80 -24.29 4.04
CA LYS A 89 7.12 -25.58 4.09
C LYS A 89 5.61 -25.46 3.89
N GLU A 90 4.97 -24.46 4.49
CA GLU A 90 3.54 -24.20 4.30
C GLU A 90 3.22 -23.77 2.88
N ILE A 91 4.10 -22.96 2.26
CA ILE A 91 3.98 -22.53 0.87
C ILE A 91 4.12 -23.75 -0.06
N GLU A 92 5.11 -24.60 0.14
CA GLU A 92 5.29 -25.83 -0.64
C GLU A 92 4.11 -26.79 -0.50
N LEU A 93 3.56 -26.95 0.72
CA LEU A 93 2.36 -27.76 0.95
C LEU A 93 1.15 -27.22 0.18
N MET A 94 0.97 -25.89 0.18
CA MET A 94 -0.06 -25.23 -0.63
C MET A 94 0.18 -25.51 -2.13
N CYS A 95 1.40 -25.33 -2.63
CA CYS A 95 1.75 -25.57 -4.02
C CYS A 95 1.46 -27.01 -4.45
N ARG A 96 1.81 -28.02 -3.62
CA ARG A 96 1.51 -29.43 -3.89
C ARG A 96 0.01 -29.69 -3.94
N LYS A 97 -0.75 -29.10 -3.02
CA LYS A 97 -2.22 -29.25 -2.93
C LYS A 97 -2.92 -28.71 -4.18
N VAL A 98 -2.51 -27.54 -4.67
CA VAL A 98 -3.14 -26.89 -5.83
C VAL A 98 -2.44 -27.20 -7.15
N LYS A 99 -1.36 -27.97 -7.12
CA LYS A 99 -0.48 -28.27 -8.25
C LYS A 99 0.05 -27.00 -8.95
N ALA A 100 0.42 -26.00 -8.14
CA ALA A 100 0.97 -24.75 -8.65
C ALA A 100 2.35 -24.97 -9.28
N ILE A 101 2.60 -24.31 -10.40
CA ILE A 101 3.92 -24.28 -11.03
C ILE A 101 4.66 -23.05 -10.50
N TYR A 102 5.87 -23.25 -9.98
CA TYR A 102 6.64 -22.16 -9.39
C TYR A 102 8.13 -22.36 -9.62
N ARG A 103 8.87 -21.26 -9.53
CA ARG A 103 10.33 -21.24 -9.43
C ARG A 103 10.73 -20.65 -8.08
N ARG A 104 11.75 -21.22 -7.45
CA ARG A 104 12.35 -20.68 -6.21
C ARG A 104 13.58 -19.86 -6.57
N VAL A 105 13.73 -18.70 -5.94
CA VAL A 105 14.91 -17.84 -6.03
C VAL A 105 15.46 -17.69 -4.62
N ASP A 106 16.64 -18.26 -4.36
CA ASP A 106 17.16 -18.35 -2.99
C ASP A 106 17.66 -17.01 -2.46
N GLU A 107 18.40 -16.27 -3.29
CA GLU A 107 18.93 -14.95 -2.93
C GLU A 107 17.89 -13.85 -3.17
N PHE A 108 17.67 -13.04 -2.14
CA PHE A 108 16.58 -12.06 -2.16
C PHE A 108 16.87 -10.83 -3.02
N ASP A 109 18.14 -10.49 -3.22
CA ASP A 109 18.58 -9.41 -4.10
C ASP A 109 18.36 -9.77 -5.58
N GLU A 110 18.64 -11.03 -5.95
CA GLU A 110 18.31 -11.58 -7.26
C GLU A 110 16.79 -11.56 -7.49
N LEU A 111 16.01 -12.04 -6.51
CA LEU A 111 14.55 -11.98 -6.57
C LEU A 111 14.04 -10.54 -6.72
N SER A 112 14.55 -9.63 -5.91
CA SER A 112 14.16 -8.22 -5.92
C SER A 112 14.49 -7.56 -7.25
N SER A 113 15.66 -7.84 -7.81
CA SER A 113 16.07 -7.37 -9.14
C SER A 113 15.17 -7.93 -10.23
N GLU A 114 14.89 -9.23 -10.22
CA GLU A 114 14.00 -9.84 -11.21
C GLU A 114 12.58 -9.26 -11.16
N ILE A 115 12.00 -9.15 -9.96
CA ILE A 115 10.64 -8.65 -9.79
C ILE A 115 10.56 -7.15 -10.10
N ALA A 116 11.59 -6.37 -9.74
CA ALA A 116 11.73 -4.98 -10.16
C ALA A 116 11.71 -4.84 -11.68
N GLU A 117 12.39 -5.72 -12.40
CA GLU A 117 12.37 -5.76 -13.87
C GLU A 117 10.96 -6.03 -14.38
N LYS A 118 10.28 -7.04 -13.85
CA LYS A 118 8.89 -7.36 -14.23
C LYS A 118 7.94 -6.20 -13.98
N ILE A 119 8.05 -5.52 -12.84
CA ILE A 119 7.26 -4.31 -12.58
C ILE A 119 7.57 -3.25 -13.64
N SER A 120 8.84 -3.00 -13.96
CA SER A 120 9.27 -1.97 -14.93
C SER A 120 8.82 -2.25 -16.37
N GLU A 121 8.62 -3.52 -16.73
CA GLU A 121 8.02 -3.96 -18.00
C GLU A 121 6.49 -3.73 -18.05
N GLY A 122 5.88 -3.19 -16.98
CA GLY A 122 4.44 -2.95 -16.88
C GLY A 122 3.63 -4.17 -16.41
N ASN A 123 4.28 -5.18 -15.84
CA ASN A 123 3.59 -6.31 -15.23
C ASN A 123 2.99 -5.94 -13.87
N VAL A 124 1.88 -6.59 -13.54
CA VAL A 124 1.22 -6.51 -12.23
C VAL A 124 1.67 -7.70 -11.38
N VAL A 125 2.20 -7.39 -10.20
CA VAL A 125 2.78 -8.40 -9.30
C VAL A 125 1.97 -8.47 -8.01
N GLY A 126 1.43 -9.65 -7.70
CA GLY A 126 0.98 -9.96 -6.34
C GLY A 126 2.18 -10.23 -5.45
N TRP A 127 2.32 -9.47 -4.37
CA TRP A 127 3.47 -9.48 -3.48
C TRP A 127 3.04 -9.89 -2.07
N PHE A 128 3.51 -11.06 -1.64
CA PHE A 128 3.19 -11.68 -0.37
C PHE A 128 4.50 -11.98 0.39
N GLN A 129 4.76 -11.25 1.46
CA GLN A 129 5.99 -11.36 2.25
C GLN A 129 5.70 -11.30 3.73
N GLY A 130 6.39 -12.12 4.53
CA GLY A 130 6.44 -11.98 5.99
C GLY A 130 5.06 -11.84 6.69
N ARG A 131 5.08 -11.16 7.84
CA ARG A 131 3.88 -10.91 8.64
C ARG A 131 2.91 -9.95 7.96
N MET A 132 1.63 -10.31 7.93
CA MET A 132 0.56 -9.46 7.40
C MET A 132 0.40 -8.15 8.18
N GLU A 133 0.04 -7.08 7.46
CA GLU A 133 -0.30 -5.77 7.98
C GLU A 133 -1.60 -5.78 8.80
N PHE A 134 -1.63 -5.03 9.91
CA PHE A 134 -2.81 -4.79 10.71
C PHE A 134 -3.48 -3.47 10.31
N GLY A 135 -4.73 -3.57 9.86
CA GLY A 135 -5.53 -2.44 9.43
C GLY A 135 -6.04 -2.62 7.99
N PRO A 136 -6.69 -1.57 7.43
CA PRO A 136 -7.39 -1.67 6.15
C PRO A 136 -6.49 -1.40 4.93
N ARG A 137 -5.19 -1.20 5.12
CA ARG A 137 -4.23 -0.84 4.06
C ARG A 137 -3.21 -1.97 3.91
N ALA A 138 -2.89 -2.32 2.67
CA ALA A 138 -1.68 -3.08 2.40
C ALA A 138 -0.50 -2.11 2.37
N LEU A 139 0.58 -2.48 3.05
CA LEU A 139 1.77 -1.68 3.31
C LEU A 139 3.04 -2.42 2.85
N GLY A 140 2.92 -3.34 1.88
CA GLY A 140 4.08 -3.99 1.25
C GLY A 140 4.29 -5.45 1.63
N ASN A 141 3.42 -6.05 2.42
CA ASN A 141 3.47 -7.49 2.75
C ASN A 141 2.30 -8.28 2.17
N ARG A 142 1.15 -7.64 1.91
CA ARG A 142 0.02 -8.22 1.17
C ARG A 142 -0.47 -7.24 0.10
N SER A 143 0.40 -6.98 -0.88
CA SER A 143 0.22 -5.90 -1.85
C SER A 143 0.09 -6.40 -3.29
N ILE A 144 -0.58 -5.61 -4.13
CA ILE A 144 -0.48 -5.70 -5.59
C ILE A 144 0.33 -4.49 -6.04
N LEU A 145 1.39 -4.77 -6.78
CA LEU A 145 2.38 -3.79 -7.20
C LEU A 145 2.31 -3.56 -8.71
N GLY A 146 2.71 -2.36 -9.12
CA GLY A 146 2.80 -1.97 -10.52
C GLY A 146 3.68 -0.73 -10.72
N ASP A 147 4.05 -0.47 -11.97
CA ASP A 147 4.87 0.69 -12.33
C ASP A 147 4.07 2.00 -12.23
N ALA A 148 4.51 2.91 -11.35
CA ALA A 148 3.86 4.20 -11.16
C ALA A 148 3.94 5.11 -12.40
N ARG A 149 4.99 4.95 -13.20
CA ARG A 149 5.30 5.76 -14.39
C ARG A 149 4.42 5.41 -15.57
N ASN A 150 3.94 4.16 -15.63
CA ASN A 150 3.15 3.67 -16.74
C ASN A 150 1.73 4.29 -16.70
N PRO A 151 1.34 5.09 -17.71
CA PRO A 151 0.04 5.77 -17.72
C PRO A 151 -1.15 4.79 -17.79
N GLU A 152 -0.94 3.60 -18.36
CA GLU A 152 -1.98 2.58 -18.47
C GLU A 152 -2.12 1.70 -17.21
N MET A 153 -1.17 1.77 -16.27
CA MET A 153 -1.16 0.91 -15.08
C MET A 153 -2.40 1.13 -14.21
N GLN A 154 -2.86 2.38 -14.08
CA GLN A 154 -4.08 2.70 -13.34
C GLN A 154 -5.29 1.95 -13.93
N LYS A 155 -5.46 2.03 -15.26
CA LYS A 155 -6.54 1.37 -15.99
C LYS A 155 -6.41 -0.15 -15.91
N LYS A 156 -5.19 -0.68 -16.10
CA LYS A 156 -4.86 -2.12 -15.99
C LYS A 156 -5.29 -2.67 -14.64
N LEU A 157 -4.84 -2.07 -13.54
CA LEU A 157 -5.17 -2.51 -12.18
C LEU A 157 -6.67 -2.39 -11.88
N ASN A 158 -7.32 -1.28 -12.25
CA ASN A 158 -8.73 -1.09 -11.93
C ASN A 158 -9.65 -2.07 -12.69
N LEU A 159 -9.42 -2.27 -13.99
CA LEU A 159 -10.30 -3.10 -14.82
C LEU A 159 -10.01 -4.59 -14.70
N LYS A 160 -8.73 -4.98 -14.70
CA LYS A 160 -8.33 -6.38 -14.82
C LYS A 160 -8.16 -7.10 -13.49
N ILE A 161 -7.91 -6.33 -12.43
CA ILE A 161 -7.60 -6.87 -11.10
C ILE A 161 -8.68 -6.50 -10.09
N LYS A 162 -8.99 -5.21 -9.97
CA LYS A 162 -9.94 -4.69 -8.98
C LYS A 162 -11.40 -4.74 -9.40
N TYR A 163 -11.66 -4.93 -10.70
CA TYR A 163 -13.00 -4.94 -11.28
C TYR A 163 -13.83 -3.72 -10.82
N ARG A 164 -13.22 -2.54 -10.91
CA ARG A 164 -13.83 -1.25 -10.53
C ARG A 164 -13.52 -0.18 -11.58
N GLU A 165 -14.04 1.02 -11.35
CA GLU A 165 -13.94 2.12 -12.31
C GLU A 165 -12.47 2.47 -12.62
N GLY A 166 -12.15 2.62 -13.91
CA GLY A 166 -10.77 2.71 -14.42
C GLY A 166 -9.94 3.87 -13.89
N PHE A 167 -10.61 4.92 -13.42
CA PHE A 167 -10.01 6.22 -13.09
C PHE A 167 -9.58 6.38 -11.63
N ARG A 168 -9.88 5.41 -10.76
CA ARG A 168 -9.55 5.53 -9.33
C ARG A 168 -8.03 5.51 -9.16
N PRO A 169 -7.40 6.56 -8.61
CA PRO A 169 -5.96 6.57 -8.36
C PRO A 169 -5.58 5.53 -7.31
N PHE A 170 -4.34 5.08 -7.40
CA PHE A 170 -3.72 4.20 -6.42
C PHE A 170 -2.75 4.99 -5.54
N ALA A 171 -2.31 4.34 -4.46
CA ALA A 171 -1.35 4.93 -3.56
C ALA A 171 0.08 4.55 -3.99
N PRO A 172 1.06 5.46 -3.84
CA PRO A 172 2.46 5.11 -3.99
C PRO A 172 3.02 4.52 -2.68
N SER A 173 3.92 3.57 -2.84
CA SER A 173 4.93 3.24 -1.83
C SER A 173 6.27 3.77 -2.32
N VAL A 174 6.90 4.64 -1.53
CA VAL A 174 8.11 5.39 -1.88
C VAL A 174 9.18 5.15 -0.82
N LEU A 175 10.44 5.04 -1.23
CA LEU A 175 11.57 5.00 -0.29
C LEU A 175 11.54 6.23 0.61
N SER A 176 11.68 6.03 1.92
CA SER A 176 11.61 7.11 2.91
C SER A 176 12.52 8.28 2.58
N GLU A 177 13.75 7.98 2.20
CA GLU A 177 14.82 8.91 1.85
C GLU A 177 14.58 9.72 0.57
N GLU A 178 13.66 9.27 -0.30
CA GLU A 178 13.32 9.95 -1.57
C GLU A 178 11.91 10.53 -1.58
N THR A 179 11.18 10.46 -0.48
CA THR A 179 9.80 10.98 -0.42
C THR A 179 9.72 12.44 -0.85
N ASN A 180 10.71 13.24 -0.44
CA ASN A 180 10.83 14.65 -0.79
C ASN A 180 11.17 14.88 -2.26
N ASP A 181 11.58 13.89 -3.05
CA ASP A 181 11.84 14.08 -4.49
C ASP A 181 10.56 14.00 -5.33
N TYR A 182 9.47 13.55 -4.72
CA TYR A 182 8.18 13.32 -5.38
C TYR A 182 7.04 14.14 -4.80
N PHE A 183 7.03 14.39 -3.48
CA PHE A 183 5.90 14.98 -2.78
C PHE A 183 6.33 16.14 -1.89
N ASP A 184 5.44 17.12 -1.70
CA ASP A 184 5.61 18.22 -0.75
C ASP A 184 5.24 17.78 0.68
N LEU A 185 5.82 16.67 1.15
CA LEU A 185 5.49 16.05 2.44
C LEU A 185 6.66 16.19 3.41
N THR A 186 6.45 16.86 4.54
CA THR A 186 7.50 17.18 5.52
C THR A 186 7.71 16.10 6.60
N THR A 187 6.90 15.03 6.59
CA THR A 187 6.90 13.99 7.61
C THR A 187 6.77 12.60 6.99
N ASN A 188 7.12 11.56 7.75
CA ASN A 188 6.88 10.20 7.33
C ASN A 188 5.38 9.86 7.32
N SER A 189 4.98 8.99 6.39
CA SER A 189 3.63 8.44 6.27
C SER A 189 3.70 6.92 6.11
N PRO A 190 4.19 6.17 7.13
CA PRO A 190 4.42 4.73 6.98
C PRO A 190 3.13 3.91 6.80
N TYR A 191 1.98 4.47 7.19
CA TYR A 191 0.69 3.77 7.21
C TYR A 191 -0.27 4.15 6.08
N MET A 192 0.18 4.93 5.10
CA MET A 192 -0.67 5.36 3.98
C MET A 192 -1.90 6.17 4.46
N LEU A 193 -1.70 7.01 5.48
CA LEU A 193 -2.74 7.80 6.16
C LEU A 193 -2.65 9.31 5.94
N LEU A 194 -1.63 9.76 5.21
CA LEU A 194 -1.48 11.15 4.78
C LEU A 194 -1.59 11.27 3.26
N VAL A 195 -2.14 12.39 2.84
CA VAL A 195 -2.18 12.81 1.43
C VAL A 195 -1.30 14.05 1.32
N SER A 196 -0.52 14.12 0.25
CA SER A 196 0.29 15.30 -0.06
C SER A 196 0.30 15.56 -1.56
N PRO A 197 0.39 16.82 -2.01
CA PRO A 197 0.61 17.13 -3.41
C PRO A 197 1.96 16.58 -3.91
N LEU A 198 2.00 16.20 -5.19
CA LEU A 198 3.24 15.98 -5.92
C LEU A 198 3.99 17.31 -6.08
N LYS A 199 5.32 17.22 -6.03
CA LYS A 199 6.20 18.33 -6.41
C LYS A 199 5.91 18.84 -7.81
N LYS A 200 6.05 20.15 -8.01
CA LYS A 200 5.71 20.80 -9.28
C LYS A 200 6.54 20.25 -10.45
N GLU A 201 7.79 19.89 -10.18
CA GLU A 201 8.76 19.37 -11.15
C GLU A 201 8.36 17.99 -11.69
N ARG A 202 7.52 17.25 -10.95
CA ARG A 202 6.97 15.95 -11.37
C ARG A 202 5.70 16.08 -12.21
N ARG A 203 5.08 17.26 -12.23
CA ARG A 203 3.84 17.52 -12.96
C ARG A 203 4.15 17.83 -14.42
N ILE A 204 3.27 17.37 -15.30
CA ILE A 204 3.36 17.67 -16.74
C ILE A 204 2.54 18.91 -17.05
N LYS A 205 3.00 19.71 -18.02
CA LYS A 205 2.26 20.86 -18.52
C LYS A 205 0.91 20.41 -19.07
N LEU A 206 -0.16 20.88 -18.45
CA LEU A 206 -1.53 20.57 -18.87
C LEU A 206 -1.92 21.36 -20.13
N PRO A 207 -2.88 20.86 -20.92
CA PRO A 207 -3.54 21.66 -21.95
C PRO A 207 -4.17 22.94 -21.38
N GLU A 208 -4.19 24.03 -22.17
CA GLU A 208 -4.74 25.32 -21.73
C GLU A 208 -6.21 25.22 -21.31
N ASN A 209 -6.99 24.37 -22.00
CA ASN A 209 -8.40 24.12 -21.73
C ASN A 209 -8.65 23.06 -20.64
N TYR A 210 -7.62 22.57 -19.92
CA TYR A 210 -7.77 21.47 -18.96
C TYR A 210 -8.86 21.73 -17.91
N TYR A 211 -8.96 22.97 -17.40
CA TYR A 211 -9.95 23.35 -16.39
C TYR A 211 -11.34 23.62 -16.95
N ASP A 212 -11.48 23.66 -18.27
CA ASP A 212 -12.78 23.78 -18.96
C ASP A 212 -13.34 22.39 -19.34
N LEU A 213 -12.47 21.38 -19.40
CA LEU A 213 -12.88 20.00 -19.71
C LEU A 213 -13.81 19.43 -18.63
N PRO A 214 -14.80 18.61 -19.00
CA PRO A 214 -15.53 17.77 -18.07
C PRO A 214 -14.59 16.92 -17.19
N LEU A 215 -15.02 16.61 -15.97
CA LEU A 215 -14.23 15.84 -15.00
C LEU A 215 -13.74 14.50 -15.58
N TRP A 216 -14.60 13.84 -16.36
CA TRP A 216 -14.31 12.57 -17.01
C TRP A 216 -13.15 12.65 -17.99
N ASP A 217 -13.07 13.72 -18.77
CA ASP A 217 -12.03 13.89 -19.78
C ASP A 217 -10.68 14.19 -19.13
N ARG A 218 -10.69 14.96 -18.03
CA ARG A 218 -9.46 15.23 -17.23
C ARG A 218 -8.82 13.96 -16.68
N LEU A 219 -9.62 12.95 -16.33
CA LEU A 219 -9.13 11.70 -15.76
C LEU A 219 -8.22 10.95 -16.74
N TYR A 220 -8.46 11.06 -18.04
CA TYR A 220 -7.69 10.40 -19.10
C TYR A 220 -6.46 11.19 -19.56
N LEU A 221 -6.27 12.43 -19.08
CA LEU A 221 -5.08 13.21 -19.40
C LEU A 221 -3.92 12.86 -18.47
N GLN A 222 -2.71 12.83 -19.04
CA GLN A 222 -1.49 12.66 -18.25
C GLN A 222 -1.20 13.94 -17.47
N ARG A 223 -0.90 13.80 -16.18
CA ARG A 223 -0.74 14.89 -15.20
C ARG A 223 0.65 14.92 -14.58
N SER A 224 1.38 13.81 -14.63
CA SER A 224 2.73 13.68 -14.05
C SER A 224 3.55 12.57 -14.72
N ASP A 225 4.84 12.54 -14.41
CA ASP A 225 5.76 11.44 -14.74
C ASP A 225 5.44 10.13 -13.98
N VAL A 226 4.69 10.21 -12.88
CA VAL A 226 4.17 9.07 -12.09
C VAL A 226 2.63 8.96 -12.16
N GLN A 227 2.09 8.93 -13.37
CA GLN A 227 0.65 9.11 -13.65
C GLN A 227 -0.30 8.23 -12.83
N SER A 228 0.04 6.96 -12.59
CA SER A 228 -0.93 6.00 -12.04
C SER A 228 -1.24 6.18 -10.55
N ILE A 229 -0.44 6.99 -9.86
CA ILE A 229 -0.65 7.38 -8.45
C ILE A 229 -1.17 8.82 -8.29
N THR A 230 -1.28 9.57 -9.40
CA THR A 230 -1.60 11.01 -9.37
C THR A 230 -3.10 11.26 -9.46
N HIS A 231 -3.66 11.84 -8.40
CA HIS A 231 -5.05 12.28 -8.34
C HIS A 231 -5.30 13.49 -9.25
N LEU A 232 -6.58 13.84 -9.46
CA LEU A 232 -6.97 15.00 -10.27
C LEU A 232 -6.46 16.34 -9.71
N ASP A 233 -6.29 16.43 -8.40
CA ASP A 233 -5.76 17.59 -7.69
C ASP A 233 -4.23 17.53 -7.50
N PHE A 234 -3.56 16.63 -8.23
CA PHE A 234 -2.12 16.39 -8.15
C PHE A 234 -1.64 15.86 -6.80
N SER A 235 -2.53 15.37 -5.95
CA SER A 235 -2.16 14.70 -4.71
C SER A 235 -1.97 13.20 -4.87
N ALA A 236 -1.33 12.59 -3.87
CA ALA A 236 -1.27 11.14 -3.71
C ALA A 236 -1.35 10.79 -2.22
N ARG A 237 -1.89 9.60 -1.92
CA ARG A 237 -1.92 9.06 -0.55
C ARG A 237 -0.70 8.19 -0.30
N ILE A 238 0.28 8.69 0.44
CA ILE A 238 1.66 8.20 0.37
C ILE A 238 1.94 7.17 1.46
N GLN A 239 2.61 6.08 1.10
CA GLN A 239 3.31 5.22 2.04
C GLN A 239 4.83 5.46 1.95
N THR A 240 5.45 5.89 3.05
CA THR A 240 6.92 5.93 3.17
C THR A 240 7.46 4.59 3.64
N VAL A 241 8.40 4.00 2.89
CA VAL A 241 8.97 2.68 3.17
C VAL A 241 10.36 2.84 3.76
N HIS A 242 10.54 2.37 4.99
CA HIS A 242 11.78 2.46 5.76
C HIS A 242 12.47 1.11 5.78
N LYS A 243 13.79 1.08 5.57
CA LYS A 243 14.60 -0.14 5.55
C LYS A 243 14.54 -0.91 6.88
N GLU A 244 14.43 -0.18 7.98
CA GLU A 244 14.42 -0.68 9.35
C GLU A 244 13.13 -1.45 9.66
N THR A 245 12.01 -1.08 9.03
CA THR A 245 10.70 -1.67 9.30
C THR A 245 10.31 -2.76 8.30
N ASN A 246 10.70 -2.61 7.04
CA ASN A 246 10.46 -3.61 6.01
C ASN A 246 11.63 -3.67 5.01
N PRO A 247 12.74 -4.34 5.37
CA PRO A 247 13.94 -4.38 4.54
C PRO A 247 13.68 -5.03 3.18
N ARG A 248 12.82 -6.06 3.13
CA ARG A 248 12.51 -6.76 1.89
C ARG A 248 11.73 -5.89 0.90
N TYR A 249 10.77 -5.12 1.39
CA TYR A 249 10.01 -4.21 0.52
C TYR A 249 10.83 -2.99 0.12
N TRP A 250 11.65 -2.46 1.03
CA TRP A 250 12.63 -1.41 0.71
C TRP A 250 13.59 -1.86 -0.40
N GLU A 251 14.11 -3.09 -0.32
CA GLU A 251 15.06 -3.63 -1.30
C GLU A 251 14.41 -3.84 -2.68
N LEU A 252 13.18 -4.33 -2.75
CA LEU A 252 12.44 -4.40 -4.02
C LEU A 252 12.29 -3.02 -4.69
N ILE A 253 11.89 -2.00 -3.92
CA ILE A 253 11.72 -0.63 -4.46
C ILE A 253 13.09 -0.03 -4.83
N SER A 254 14.13 -0.32 -4.05
CA SER A 254 15.51 0.08 -4.35
C SER A 254 16.03 -0.56 -5.64
N ALA A 255 15.77 -1.84 -5.86
CA ALA A 255 16.09 -2.53 -7.12
C ALA A 255 15.31 -1.94 -8.31
N PHE A 256 14.02 -1.61 -8.10
CA PHE A 256 13.22 -0.90 -9.09
C PHE A 256 13.80 0.47 -9.44
N LYS A 257 14.25 1.22 -8.44
CA LYS A 257 14.95 2.50 -8.62
C LYS A 257 16.22 2.33 -9.44
N GLN A 258 17.07 1.36 -9.13
CA GLN A 258 18.32 1.13 -9.86
C GLN A 258 18.08 0.90 -11.36
N LYS A 259 16.97 0.26 -11.73
CA LYS A 259 16.59 0.03 -13.13
C LYS A 259 15.94 1.23 -13.79
N THR A 260 15.17 2.02 -13.04
CA THR A 260 14.22 2.98 -13.62
C THR A 260 14.56 4.44 -13.36
N GLY A 261 15.38 4.71 -12.36
CA GLY A 261 15.58 6.03 -11.76
C GLY A 261 14.47 6.47 -10.80
N TYR A 262 13.47 5.62 -10.50
CA TYR A 262 12.33 5.99 -9.65
C TYR A 262 12.24 5.15 -8.37
N GLY A 263 12.33 5.80 -7.21
CA GLY A 263 12.24 5.19 -5.88
C GLY A 263 10.82 4.94 -5.38
N LEU A 264 9.86 4.68 -6.27
CA LEU A 264 8.48 4.41 -5.88
C LEU A 264 7.76 3.47 -6.85
N VAL A 265 6.76 2.77 -6.32
CA VAL A 265 5.87 1.86 -7.06
C VAL A 265 4.42 2.12 -6.70
N VAL A 266 3.49 1.67 -7.54
CA VAL A 266 2.08 1.56 -7.16
C VAL A 266 1.93 0.49 -6.08
N ASN A 267 1.16 0.78 -5.04
CA ASN A 267 0.73 -0.20 -4.05
C ASN A 267 -0.80 -0.14 -3.88
N THR A 268 -1.43 -1.31 -3.98
CA THR A 268 -2.83 -1.49 -3.61
C THR A 268 -3.04 -2.80 -2.85
N SER A 269 -4.17 -2.91 -2.14
CA SER A 269 -4.49 -4.08 -1.32
C SER A 269 -4.43 -5.37 -2.12
N PHE A 270 -3.87 -6.46 -1.62
CA PHE A 270 -3.94 -7.73 -2.34
C PHE A 270 -5.28 -8.41 -2.09
N ASN A 271 -6.27 -8.05 -2.92
CA ASN A 271 -7.62 -8.60 -2.94
C ASN A 271 -8.38 -8.22 -4.22
N VAL A 272 -9.54 -8.85 -4.42
CA VAL A 272 -10.57 -8.42 -5.36
C VAL A 272 -11.70 -7.70 -4.64
N ARG A 273 -12.56 -6.99 -5.39
CA ARG A 273 -13.73 -6.31 -4.82
C ARG A 273 -14.64 -7.32 -4.11
N GLY A 274 -15.01 -7.01 -2.86
CA GLY A 274 -15.87 -7.87 -2.03
C GLY A 274 -15.11 -8.83 -1.13
N GLU A 275 -13.78 -8.90 -1.23
CA GLU A 275 -12.95 -9.77 -0.39
C GLU A 275 -12.02 -8.98 0.54
N PRO A 276 -11.68 -9.52 1.73
CA PRO A 276 -10.62 -8.97 2.57
C PRO A 276 -9.25 -9.11 1.88
N ILE A 277 -8.23 -8.43 2.43
CA ILE A 277 -6.83 -8.64 2.03
C ILE A 277 -6.47 -10.12 2.24
N VAL A 278 -5.78 -10.72 1.28
CA VAL A 278 -5.35 -12.13 1.36
C VAL A 278 -4.53 -12.36 2.62
N CYS A 279 -4.86 -13.42 3.37
CA CYS A 279 -4.19 -13.75 4.62
C CYS A 279 -3.21 -14.91 4.43
N THR A 280 -3.68 -16.02 3.83
CA THR A 280 -2.92 -17.25 3.64
C THR A 280 -2.25 -17.34 2.26
N PRO A 281 -1.21 -18.19 2.07
CA PRO A 281 -0.65 -18.47 0.75
C PRO A 281 -1.70 -18.98 -0.25
N TYR A 282 -2.69 -19.73 0.24
CA TYR A 282 -3.81 -20.19 -0.59
C TYR A 282 -4.71 -19.05 -1.03
N ASP A 283 -5.01 -18.09 -0.15
CA ASP A 283 -5.79 -16.90 -0.52
C ASP A 283 -5.08 -16.08 -1.60
N ALA A 284 -3.76 -15.91 -1.47
CA ALA A 284 -2.91 -15.23 -2.44
C ALA A 284 -2.93 -15.94 -3.80
N TYR A 285 -2.73 -17.27 -3.82
CA TYR A 285 -2.77 -18.07 -5.03
C TYR A 285 -4.15 -18.05 -5.69
N ARG A 286 -5.23 -18.17 -4.91
CA ARG A 286 -6.61 -18.07 -5.43
C ARG A 286 -6.89 -16.70 -6.05
N CYS A 287 -6.50 -15.62 -5.36
CA CYS A 287 -6.64 -14.25 -5.86
C CYS A 287 -5.86 -14.06 -7.17
N PHE A 288 -4.60 -14.51 -7.21
CA PHE A 288 -3.78 -14.55 -8.42
C PHE A 288 -4.46 -15.34 -9.56
N MET A 289 -4.99 -16.53 -9.28
CA MET A 289 -5.64 -17.38 -10.29
C MET A 289 -6.97 -16.83 -10.82
N SER A 290 -7.72 -16.11 -9.98
CA SER A 290 -9.01 -15.50 -10.33
C SER A 290 -8.91 -14.13 -11.02
N THR A 291 -7.72 -13.53 -11.05
CA THR A 291 -7.44 -12.22 -11.65
C THR A 291 -6.49 -12.33 -12.85
N GLU A 292 -6.22 -11.20 -13.50
CA GLU A 292 -5.21 -11.07 -14.56
C GLU A 292 -3.89 -10.50 -14.04
N MET A 293 -3.49 -10.83 -12.80
CA MET A 293 -2.13 -10.56 -12.35
C MET A 293 -1.15 -11.37 -13.20
N ASP A 294 0.00 -10.78 -13.53
CA ASP A 294 1.00 -11.41 -14.39
C ASP A 294 1.91 -12.34 -13.58
N TYR A 295 2.28 -11.90 -12.37
CA TYR A 295 3.13 -12.66 -11.44
C TYR A 295 2.55 -12.65 -10.03
N LEU A 296 2.88 -13.69 -9.28
CA LEU A 296 2.71 -13.77 -7.83
C LEU A 296 4.06 -14.14 -7.21
N VAL A 297 4.41 -13.48 -6.13
CA VAL A 297 5.60 -13.78 -5.33
C VAL A 297 5.13 -14.02 -3.90
N ILE A 298 5.41 -15.23 -3.38
CA ILE A 298 5.18 -15.60 -1.98
C ILE A 298 6.53 -15.98 -1.39
N ASN A 299 7.06 -15.18 -0.46
CA ASN A 299 8.45 -15.32 0.00
C ASN A 299 9.42 -15.40 -1.20
N ASN A 300 10.12 -16.51 -1.35
CA ASN A 300 11.11 -16.76 -2.40
C ASN A 300 10.54 -17.54 -3.60
N PHE A 301 9.22 -17.74 -3.64
CA PHE A 301 8.53 -18.52 -4.67
C PHE A 301 7.87 -17.59 -5.67
N VAL A 302 8.29 -17.69 -6.93
CA VAL A 302 7.78 -16.92 -8.07
C VAL A 302 6.84 -17.79 -8.89
N PHE A 303 5.65 -17.28 -9.13
CA PHE A 303 4.61 -17.90 -9.93
C PHE A 303 4.33 -17.02 -11.14
N CYS A 304 4.56 -17.55 -12.34
CA CYS A 304 4.15 -16.90 -13.58
C CYS A 304 2.74 -17.34 -13.95
N LYS A 305 1.89 -16.40 -14.36
CA LYS A 305 0.48 -16.67 -14.64
C LYS A 305 0.30 -17.65 -15.78
N THR A 306 1.04 -17.44 -16.87
CA THR A 306 0.95 -18.25 -18.11
C THR A 306 1.45 -19.67 -17.93
N ASP A 307 2.26 -19.91 -16.90
CA ASP A 307 2.78 -21.24 -16.60
C ASP A 307 1.77 -22.08 -15.81
N GLN A 308 0.76 -21.46 -15.17
CA GLN A 308 -0.19 -22.21 -14.35
C GLN A 308 -1.11 -23.08 -15.20
N THR A 309 -1.44 -24.26 -14.68
CA THR A 309 -2.46 -25.11 -15.31
C THR A 309 -3.81 -24.41 -15.25
N ASP A 310 -4.55 -24.40 -16.37
CA ASP A 310 -5.93 -23.87 -16.43
C ASP A 310 -6.01 -22.36 -16.10
N TRP A 311 -4.95 -21.59 -16.41
CA TRP A 311 -4.84 -20.17 -16.04
C TRP A 311 -5.88 -19.26 -16.70
N GLU A 312 -6.44 -19.68 -17.84
CA GLU A 312 -7.52 -18.97 -18.54
C GLU A 312 -8.87 -19.11 -17.82
N ASN A 313 -9.07 -20.21 -17.08
CA ASN A 313 -10.31 -20.52 -16.39
C ASN A 313 -10.43 -19.79 -15.05
N ARG A 314 -10.52 -18.46 -15.11
CA ARG A 314 -10.65 -17.60 -13.93
C ARG A 314 -11.91 -17.89 -13.11
N LYS A 315 -12.99 -18.36 -13.74
CA LYS A 315 -14.28 -18.66 -13.07
C LYS A 315 -14.13 -19.73 -12.00
N LYS A 316 -13.27 -20.74 -12.22
CA LYS A 316 -12.98 -21.82 -11.26
C LYS A 316 -12.47 -21.30 -9.92
N TRP A 317 -11.77 -20.17 -9.92
CA TRP A 317 -11.11 -19.62 -8.74
C TRP A 317 -11.87 -18.44 -8.11
N ARG A 318 -12.94 -17.98 -8.76
CA ARG A 318 -13.78 -16.88 -8.24
C ARG A 318 -14.71 -17.40 -7.16
N VAL A 319 -14.79 -16.66 -6.07
CA VAL A 319 -15.80 -16.87 -5.03
C VAL A 319 -17.02 -16.02 -5.37
N SER A 320 -18.18 -16.66 -5.50
CA SER A 320 -19.46 -15.95 -5.60
C SER A 320 -19.97 -15.67 -4.19
N PHE A 321 -19.85 -14.43 -3.74
CA PHE A 321 -20.58 -13.99 -2.56
C PHE A 321 -22.03 -13.73 -2.98
N LYS A 322 -22.99 -14.29 -2.24
CA LYS A 322 -24.35 -13.76 -2.29
C LYS A 322 -24.27 -12.33 -1.75
N MET A 323 -24.83 -11.36 -2.48
CA MET A 323 -25.07 -10.06 -1.89
C MET A 323 -26.07 -10.25 -0.75
N ASP A 324 -25.70 -9.83 0.45
CA ASP A 324 -26.64 -9.56 1.54
C ASP A 324 -27.58 -8.41 1.13
#